data_AF-A0A662DC74-F1
#
_entry.id   AF-A0A662DC74-F1
#
_cell.length_a   1.000
_cell.length_b   1.000
_cell.length_c   1.000
_cell.angle_alpha   90.00
_cell.angle_beta   90.00
_cell.angle_gamma   90.00
#
_symmetry.space_group_name_H-M   'P 1'
#
loop_
_entity.id
_entity.type
_entity.pdbx_description
1 polymer ?
#
loop_
_entity_poly.entity_id
_entity_poly.type
_entity_poly.pdbx_seq_one_letter_code
_entity_poly.pdbx_strand_id
1 'polypeptide(L)'
;MKVFFYLILAAKTGLHYTYIGQVERGKKNLSLKSIEKIAKALDTSLPNLFLFLEKRAPQDKLKKQILDTIADMDTRTLKLILRVVKAIVEK
;
A
#
# COMPACT_ATOMS: atom_id res chain seq x y z
N MET A 1 5.05 -19.80 19.55
CA MET A 1 5.32 -19.36 18.16
C MET A 1 5.51 -17.84 18.00
N LYS A 2 4.58 -16.98 18.45
CA LYS A 2 4.72 -15.49 18.30
C LYS A 2 5.91 -14.85 19.02
N VAL A 3 6.32 -15.38 20.18
CA VAL A 3 7.49 -14.87 20.92
C VAL A 3 8.77 -14.95 20.08
N PHE A 4 8.97 -16.08 19.39
CA PHE A 4 10.14 -16.29 18.54
C PHE A 4 10.16 -15.34 17.33
N PHE A 5 8.99 -15.08 16.73
CA PHE A 5 8.84 -14.09 15.66
C PHE A 5 9.30 -12.69 16.09
N TYR A 6 8.88 -12.21 17.27
CA TYR A 6 9.29 -10.89 17.74
C TYR A 6 10.77 -10.78 18.04
N LEU A 7 11.40 -11.84 18.55
CA LEU A 7 12.84 -11.84 18.80
C LEU A 7 13.63 -11.79 17.48
N ILE A 8 13.23 -12.54 16.47
CA ILE A 8 13.86 -12.49 15.14
C ILE A 8 13.67 -11.11 14.50
N LEU A 9 12.46 -10.56 14.54
CA LEU A 9 12.17 -9.27 13.93
C LEU A 9 12.89 -8.14 14.68
N ALA A 10 13.01 -8.23 16.00
CA ALA A 10 13.83 -7.33 16.81
C ALA A 10 15.31 -7.37 16.38
N ALA A 11 15.87 -8.57 16.21
CA ALA A 11 17.25 -8.75 15.75
C ALA A 11 17.48 -8.14 14.35
N LYS A 12 16.53 -8.29 13.43
CA LYS A 12 16.64 -7.74 12.06
C LYS A 12 16.43 -6.21 11.99
N THR A 13 15.58 -5.65 12.85
CA THR A 13 15.19 -4.23 12.77
C THR A 13 15.99 -3.33 13.72
N GLY A 14 16.65 -3.91 14.73
CA GLY A 14 17.23 -3.19 15.86
C GLY A 14 16.17 -2.53 16.76
N LEU A 15 14.90 -2.91 16.65
CA LEU A 15 13.82 -2.46 17.53
C LEU A 15 13.67 -3.44 18.69
N HIS A 16 13.27 -2.96 19.86
CA HIS A 16 13.03 -3.83 21.00
C HIS A 16 11.80 -4.73 20.76
N TYR A 17 11.89 -6.03 21.09
CA TYR A 17 10.80 -6.99 20.85
C TYR A 17 9.48 -6.60 21.52
N THR A 18 9.53 -5.96 22.70
CA THR A 18 8.33 -5.45 23.38
C THR A 18 7.68 -4.29 22.61
N TYR A 19 8.48 -3.43 21.97
CA TYR A 19 7.98 -2.34 21.12
C TYR A 19 7.27 -2.90 19.89
N ILE A 20 7.88 -3.87 19.21
CA ILE A 20 7.25 -4.57 18.07
C ILE A 20 5.92 -5.21 18.49
N GLY A 21 5.89 -5.91 19.62
CA GLY A 21 4.64 -6.51 20.13
C GLY A 21 3.59 -5.48 20.52
N GLN A 22 3.98 -4.33 21.08
CA GLN A 22 3.06 -3.23 21.36
C GLN A 22 2.49 -2.62 20.08
N VAL A 23 3.30 -2.48 19.03
CA VAL A 23 2.89 -2.02 17.71
C VAL A 23 1.87 -2.97 17.07
N GLU A 24 2.13 -4.28 17.03
CA GLU A 24 1.18 -5.25 16.45
C GLU A 24 -0.19 -5.20 17.15
N ARG A 25 -0.20 -4.98 18.48
CA ARG A 25 -1.44 -4.87 19.27
C ARG A 25 -2.08 -3.47 19.22
N GLY A 26 -1.55 -2.54 18.44
CA GLY A 26 -2.06 -1.17 18.34
C GLY A 26 -1.87 -0.32 19.61
N LYS A 27 -0.97 -0.70 20.52
CA LYS A 27 -0.69 0.03 21.77
C LYS A 27 0.34 1.16 21.61
N LYS A 28 1.09 1.17 20.49
CA LYS A 28 2.08 2.18 20.15
C LYS A 28 2.02 2.51 18.66
N ASN A 29 2.24 3.78 18.34
CA ASN A 29 2.39 4.24 16.95
C ASN A 29 3.83 4.03 16.46
N LEU A 30 3.95 3.69 15.18
CA LEU A 30 5.22 3.60 14.47
C LEU A 30 5.63 5.00 13.96
N SER A 31 6.92 5.30 14.02
CA SER A 31 7.49 6.35 13.18
C SER A 31 7.71 5.82 11.75
N LEU A 32 7.84 6.72 10.77
CA LEU A 32 8.16 6.35 9.38
C LEU A 32 9.44 5.51 9.29
N LYS A 33 10.47 5.89 10.07
CA LYS A 33 11.73 5.16 10.14
C LYS A 33 11.56 3.75 10.71
N SER A 34 10.72 3.59 11.75
CA SER A 34 10.48 2.27 12.35
C SER A 34 9.70 1.35 11.42
N ILE A 35 8.68 1.88 10.72
CA ILE A 35 7.90 1.06 9.80
C ILE A 35 8.69 0.66 8.55
N GLU A 36 9.56 1.53 8.05
CA GLU A 36 10.48 1.23 6.95
C GLU A 36 11.44 0.09 7.33
N LYS A 37 12.02 0.14 8.54
CA LYS A 37 12.86 -0.96 9.06
C LYS A 37 12.09 -2.28 9.12
N ILE A 38 10.85 -2.26 9.57
CA ILE A 38 9.99 -3.45 9.64
C ILE A 38 9.71 -3.99 8.24
N ALA A 39 9.35 -3.15 7.27
CA ALA A 39 9.11 -3.55 5.89
C ALA A 39 10.36 -4.25 5.29
N LYS A 40 11.53 -3.64 5.46
CA LYS A 40 12.81 -4.20 5.01
C LYS A 40 13.14 -5.53 5.68
N ALA A 41 12.90 -5.66 6.98
CA ALA A 41 13.16 -6.90 7.72
C ALA A 41 12.21 -8.06 7.35
N LEU A 42 11.00 -7.72 6.89
CA LEU A 42 10.00 -8.64 6.35
C LEU A 42 10.16 -8.91 4.85
N ASP A 43 11.17 -8.32 4.21
CA ASP A 43 11.43 -8.43 2.77
C ASP A 43 10.21 -8.05 1.91
N THR A 44 9.59 -6.92 2.25
CA THR A 44 8.42 -6.40 1.54
C THR A 44 8.48 -4.89 1.38
N SER A 45 7.69 -4.36 0.45
CA SER A 45 7.56 -2.93 0.25
C SER A 45 6.71 -2.29 1.36
N LEU A 46 6.95 -1.01 1.65
CA LEU A 46 6.15 -0.29 2.64
C LEU A 46 4.64 -0.26 2.29
N PRO A 47 4.21 -0.04 1.03
CA PRO A 47 2.79 -0.11 0.66
C PRO A 47 2.16 -1.48 0.92
N ASN A 48 2.90 -2.57 0.75
CA ASN A 48 2.38 -3.92 0.98
C ASN A 48 1.99 -4.15 2.45
N LEU A 49 2.60 -3.43 3.40
CA LEU A 49 2.19 -3.48 4.81
C LEU A 49 0.78 -2.93 5.05
N PHE A 50 0.17 -2.25 4.08
CA PHE A 50 -1.13 -1.59 4.21
C PHE A 50 -2.16 -2.07 3.18
N LEU A 51 -1.85 -3.10 2.38
CA LEU A 51 -2.71 -3.59 1.30
C LEU A 51 -4.13 -3.97 1.79
N PHE A 52 -4.25 -4.40 3.05
CA PHE A 52 -5.51 -4.79 3.67
C PHE A 52 -6.38 -3.60 4.12
N LEU A 53 -5.84 -2.37 4.13
CA LEU A 53 -6.60 -1.15 4.44
C LEU A 53 -7.36 -0.62 3.22
N GLU A 54 -6.95 -1.02 2.01
CA GLU A 54 -7.71 -0.73 0.80
C GLU A 54 -9.01 -1.54 0.85
N LYS A 55 -10.09 -0.91 1.30
CA LYS A 55 -11.44 -1.38 0.95
C LYS A 55 -11.58 -1.25 -0.55
N ARG A 56 -11.24 -2.32 -1.27
CA ARG A 56 -11.38 -2.35 -2.72
C ARG A 56 -12.86 -2.34 -3.05
N ALA A 57 -13.34 -1.22 -3.56
CA ALA A 57 -14.67 -1.17 -4.10
C ALA A 57 -14.72 -2.03 -5.38
N PRO A 58 -15.85 -2.65 -5.73
CA PRO A 58 -15.97 -3.47 -6.95
C PRO A 58 -15.45 -2.76 -8.20
N GLN A 59 -15.62 -1.44 -8.28
CA GLN A 59 -15.14 -0.59 -9.36
C GLN A 59 -13.62 -0.42 -9.44
N ASP A 60 -12.83 -0.77 -8.41
CA ASP A 60 -11.38 -0.52 -8.41
C ASP A 60 -10.65 -1.43 -9.41
N LYS A 61 -11.16 -2.64 -9.63
CA LYS A 61 -10.67 -3.53 -10.70
C LYS A 61 -10.91 -2.91 -12.08
N LEU A 62 -12.10 -2.37 -12.31
CA LEU A 62 -12.46 -1.75 -13.58
C LEU A 62 -11.67 -0.46 -13.82
N LYS A 63 -11.54 0.41 -12.80
CA LYS A 63 -10.70 1.60 -12.86
C LYS A 63 -9.26 1.25 -13.19
N LYS A 64 -8.71 0.22 -12.54
CA LYS A 64 -7.36 -0.25 -12.82
C LYS A 64 -7.20 -0.73 -14.27
N GLN A 65 -8.14 -1.53 -14.78
CA GLN A 65 -8.12 -1.95 -16.19
C GLN A 65 -8.15 -0.76 -17.17
N ILE A 66 -8.95 0.28 -16.87
CA ILE A 66 -8.97 1.51 -17.65
C ILE A 66 -7.61 2.20 -17.60
N LEU A 67 -7.04 2.39 -16.40
CA LEU A 67 -5.74 3.04 -16.20
C LEU A 67 -4.62 2.29 -16.92
N ASP A 68 -4.55 0.97 -16.79
CA ASP A 68 -3.56 0.12 -17.45
C ASP A 68 -3.66 0.23 -18.98
N THR A 69 -4.87 0.35 -19.53
CA THR A 69 -5.09 0.49 -20.98
C THR A 69 -4.63 1.85 -21.51
N ILE A 70 -4.78 2.92 -20.72
CA ILE A 70 -4.44 4.29 -21.14
C ILE A 70 -3.02 4.72 -20.76
N ALA A 71 -2.29 3.92 -19.98
CA ALA A 71 -1.01 4.29 -19.36
C ALA A 71 0.05 4.72 -20.40
N ASP A 72 0.12 4.03 -21.53
CA ASP A 72 1.13 4.25 -22.57
C ASP A 72 0.62 5.10 -23.75
N MET A 73 -0.55 5.72 -23.62
CA MET A 73 -1.15 6.52 -24.69
C MET A 73 -0.56 7.94 -24.75
N ASP A 74 -0.51 8.51 -25.95
CA ASP A 74 -0.04 9.87 -26.15
C ASP A 74 -1.07 10.93 -25.65
N THR A 75 -0.58 12.14 -25.42
CA THR A 75 -1.38 13.23 -24.84
C THR A 75 -2.56 13.65 -25.72
N ARG A 76 -2.50 13.50 -27.05
CA ARG A 76 -3.62 13.86 -27.95
C ARG A 76 -4.75 12.84 -27.78
N THR A 77 -4.42 11.56 -27.72
CA THR A 77 -5.39 10.48 -27.52
C THR A 77 -6.03 10.55 -26.13
N LEU A 78 -5.25 10.80 -25.09
CA LEU A 78 -5.77 11.03 -23.73
C LEU A 78 -6.72 12.23 -23.65
N LYS A 79 -6.43 13.33 -24.35
CA LYS A 79 -7.33 14.50 -24.44
C LYS A 79 -8.65 14.16 -25.14
N LEU A 80 -8.61 13.33 -26.20
CA LEU A 80 -9.81 12.90 -26.89
C LEU A 80 -10.68 12.01 -25.98
N ILE A 81 -10.07 11.03 -25.32
CA ILE A 81 -10.75 10.16 -24.35
C ILE A 81 -11.40 11.00 -23.25
N LEU A 82 -10.69 11.99 -22.70
CA LEU A 82 -11.22 12.89 -21.67
C LEU A 82 -12.46 13.66 -22.16
N ARG A 83 -12.45 14.15 -23.41
CA ARG A 83 -13.62 14.83 -24.00
C ARG A 83 -14.84 13.91 -24.09
N VAL A 84 -14.63 12.67 -24.55
CA VAL A 84 -15.72 11.69 -24.66
C VAL A 84 -16.27 11.33 -23.29
N VAL A 85 -15.40 11.05 -22.31
CA VAL A 85 -15.82 10.73 -20.94
C VAL A 85 -16.60 11.89 -20.32
N LYS A 86 -16.14 13.14 -20.48
CA LYS A 86 -16.89 14.32 -19.99
C LYS A 86 -18.26 14.43 -20.62
N ALA A 87 -18.38 14.24 -21.93
CA ALA A 87 -19.67 14.27 -22.62
C ALA A 87 -20.64 13.17 -22.16
N ILE A 88 -20.13 12.03 -21.68
CA ILE A 88 -20.95 10.94 -21.12
C ILE A 88 -21.40 11.27 -19.68
N VAL A 89 -20.53 11.91 -18.89
CA VAL A 89 -20.78 12.22 -17.47
C VAL A 89 -21.64 13.49 -17.28
N GLU A 90 -21.50 14.48 -18.16
CA GLU A 90 -22.23 15.77 -18.10
C GLU A 90 -23.63 15.71 -18.73
N LYS A 91 -24.21 14.51 -18.93
CA LYS A 91 -25.62 14.34 -19.31
C LYS A 91 -26.57 14.49 -18.14
#